data_AF-A0AB35UZ81-F1
#
_entry.id   AF-A0AB35UZ81-F1
#
_cell.length_a   1.000
_cell.length_b   1.000
_cell.length_c   1.000
_cell.angle_alpha   90.00
_cell.angle_beta   90.00
_cell.angle_gamma   90.00
#
_symmetry.space_group_name_H-M   'P 1'
#
loop_
_entity.id
_entity.type
_entity.pdbx_description
1 polymer ?
#
loop_
_entity_poly.entity_id
_entity_poly.type
_entity_poly.pdbx_seq_one_letter_code
_entity_poly.pdbx_strand_id
1 'polypeptide(L)'
;VLISVASILFITCLNLATVKLFGEMEFWFAMVKIVAIIVLIAVGGWMIFTGFTSTAGEVASFGHLWSHGGMFPTGFTGFLAGFQIAIFAFVGVELVGTTAAETKDPEKNLPKAVNSIPIRIIIFYVLALVIVMSVTPWNKIDPSISPFVNLFSQAGIAAAAIIMNFVVLSSVMSSMNSGVFSTSRMLFGLSRENQAPDALGKLNKRAVPANALYFSTVCLLLGAALQYFVPNTVLAFTLATTLSTILFICVWLMIIWSYVVYYRTRPELHAKSTFKLPGGLFTCAVVVVFFIGTIGILALEEDTRKALMVSPIWFIILIIGYFGFYKPRNK
;
A
#
# COMPACT_ATOMS: atom_id res chain seq x y z
N VAL A 1 -19.10 -5.15 7.04
CA VAL A 1 -18.89 -4.06 8.03
C VAL A 1 -18.49 -4.54 9.41
N LEU A 2 -19.19 -5.50 10.03
CA LEU A 2 -18.85 -5.97 11.39
C LEU A 2 -17.39 -6.45 11.50
N ILE A 3 -16.90 -7.22 10.52
CA ILE A 3 -15.50 -7.67 10.44
C ILE A 3 -14.54 -6.48 10.39
N SER A 4 -14.85 -5.44 9.62
CA SER A 4 -14.04 -4.23 9.51
C SER A 4 -13.95 -3.49 10.84
N VAL A 5 -15.09 -3.28 11.51
CA VAL A 5 -15.14 -2.60 12.83
C VAL A 5 -14.39 -3.42 13.88
N ALA A 6 -14.62 -4.73 13.94
CA ALA A 6 -13.92 -5.62 14.85
C ALA A 6 -12.40 -5.59 14.62
N SER A 7 -11.95 -5.60 13.36
CA SER A 7 -10.54 -5.51 13.00
C SER A 7 -9.92 -4.17 13.40
N ILE A 8 -10.63 -3.06 13.17
CA ILE A 8 -10.18 -1.71 13.58
C ILE A 8 -10.02 -1.64 15.10
N LEU A 9 -11.02 -2.07 15.85
CA LEU A 9 -10.99 -2.05 17.32
C LEU A 9 -9.89 -2.97 17.88
N PHE A 10 -9.71 -4.15 17.29
CA PHE A 10 -8.65 -5.09 17.65
C PHE A 10 -7.26 -4.46 17.46
N ILE A 11 -6.97 -3.91 16.28
CA ILE A 11 -5.69 -3.24 15.99
C ILE A 11 -5.47 -2.02 16.90
N THR A 12 -6.52 -1.24 17.16
CA THR A 12 -6.44 -0.08 18.04
C THR A 12 -6.09 -0.49 19.48
N CYS A 13 -6.74 -1.52 20.00
CA CYS A 13 -6.46 -2.06 21.33
C CYS A 13 -5.00 -2.54 21.45
N LEU A 14 -4.51 -3.26 20.43
CA LEU A 14 -3.13 -3.71 20.37
C LEU A 14 -2.12 -2.54 20.36
N ASN A 15 -2.39 -1.50 19.56
CA ASN A 15 -1.53 -0.33 19.49
C ASN A 15 -1.54 0.50 20.79
N LEU A 16 -2.66 0.53 21.52
CA LEU A 16 -2.72 1.12 22.86
C LEU A 16 -1.96 0.29 23.91
N ALA A 17 -1.84 -1.02 23.68
CA ALA A 17 -1.32 -1.93 24.68
C ALA A 17 0.20 -1.79 24.85
N THR A 18 0.98 -1.90 23.78
CA THR A 18 2.44 -1.72 23.85
C THR A 18 3.08 -1.65 22.45
N VAL A 19 4.13 -0.84 22.29
CA VAL A 19 4.87 -0.70 21.02
C VAL A 19 5.61 -1.99 20.63
N LYS A 20 6.02 -2.82 21.60
CA LYS A 20 6.62 -4.13 21.36
C LYS A 20 5.68 -5.12 20.67
N LEU A 21 4.38 -5.07 20.97
CA LEU A 21 3.35 -5.91 20.36
C LEU A 21 3.23 -5.61 18.87
N PHE A 22 3.45 -4.35 18.45
CA PHE A 22 3.46 -3.99 17.04
C PHE A 22 4.48 -4.83 16.25
N GLY A 23 5.74 -4.88 16.72
CA GLY A 23 6.81 -5.60 16.02
C GLY A 23 6.59 -7.11 15.97
N GLU A 24 6.13 -7.72 17.08
CA GLU A 24 5.82 -9.15 17.12
C GLU A 24 4.63 -9.50 16.22
N MET A 25 3.57 -8.68 16.21
CA MET A 25 2.42 -8.89 15.32
C MET A 25 2.78 -8.75 13.85
N GLU A 26 3.57 -7.73 13.49
CA GLU A 26 4.04 -7.58 12.11
C GLU A 26 4.91 -8.75 11.67
N PHE A 27 5.75 -9.30 12.56
CA PHE A 27 6.52 -10.50 12.26
C PHE A 27 5.61 -11.69 11.92
N TRP A 28 4.60 -11.96 12.75
CA TRP A 28 3.66 -13.06 12.51
C TRP A 28 2.80 -12.85 11.27
N PHE A 29 2.27 -11.64 11.07
CA PHE A 29 1.49 -11.31 9.88
C PHE A 29 2.34 -11.41 8.60
N ALA A 30 3.61 -10.98 8.64
CA ALA A 30 4.53 -11.15 7.53
C ALA A 30 4.78 -12.64 7.24
N MET A 31 4.95 -13.48 8.26
CA MET A 31 5.19 -14.91 8.09
C MET A 31 4.03 -15.59 7.34
N VAL A 32 2.78 -15.32 7.73
CA VAL A 32 1.59 -15.89 7.06
C VAL A 32 1.57 -15.56 5.56
N LYS A 33 1.86 -14.30 5.21
CA LYS A 33 1.93 -13.84 3.81
C LYS A 33 3.01 -14.55 3.01
N ILE A 34 4.21 -14.65 3.57
CA ILE A 34 5.36 -15.26 2.90
C ILE A 34 5.09 -16.73 2.61
N VAL A 35 4.61 -17.47 3.62
CA VAL A 35 4.27 -18.90 3.47
C VAL A 35 3.20 -19.09 2.40
N ALA A 36 2.13 -18.28 2.43
CA ALA A 36 1.04 -18.40 1.45
C ALA A 36 1.51 -18.20 0.00
N ILE A 37 2.38 -17.22 -0.25
CA ILE A 37 2.90 -16.97 -1.60
C ILE A 37 3.85 -18.09 -2.05
N ILE A 38 4.72 -18.58 -1.17
CA ILE A 38 5.61 -19.71 -1.50
C ILE A 38 4.79 -20.94 -1.88
N VAL A 39 3.76 -21.26 -1.08
CA VAL A 39 2.86 -22.40 -1.35
C VAL A 39 2.11 -22.20 -2.66
N LEU A 40 1.64 -20.98 -2.97
CA LEU A 40 0.99 -20.67 -4.23
C LEU A 40 1.92 -20.91 -5.42
N ILE A 41 3.15 -20.41 -5.35
CA ILE A 41 4.13 -20.57 -6.42
C ILE A 41 4.45 -22.04 -6.64
N ALA A 42 4.63 -22.81 -5.55
CA ALA A 42 4.89 -24.24 -5.63
C ALA A 42 3.71 -25.01 -6.24
N VAL A 43 2.48 -24.77 -5.79
CA VAL A 43 1.29 -25.46 -6.29
C VAL A 43 1.00 -25.09 -7.75
N GLY A 44 1.00 -23.80 -8.09
CA GLY A 44 0.76 -23.40 -9.47
C GLY A 44 1.89 -23.82 -10.41
N GLY A 45 3.15 -23.82 -9.95
CA GLY A 45 4.26 -24.41 -10.69
C GLY A 45 4.04 -25.91 -10.95
N TRP A 46 3.64 -26.67 -9.94
CA TRP A 46 3.28 -28.08 -10.09
C TRP A 46 2.15 -28.30 -11.10
N MET A 47 1.08 -27.50 -11.06
CA MET A 47 -0.03 -27.56 -12.03
C MET A 47 0.47 -27.33 -13.48
N ILE A 48 1.37 -26.38 -13.69
CA ILE A 48 1.93 -26.09 -15.01
C ILE A 48 2.80 -27.26 -15.51
N PHE A 49 3.72 -27.76 -14.67
CA PHE A 49 4.61 -28.85 -15.07
C PHE A 49 3.93 -30.21 -15.26
N THR A 50 2.77 -30.43 -14.62
CA THR A 50 1.98 -31.65 -14.78
C THR A 50 0.97 -31.57 -15.94
N GLY A 51 0.87 -30.43 -16.63
CA GLY A 51 -0.11 -30.24 -17.70
C GLY A 51 -1.56 -30.21 -17.20
N PHE A 52 -1.78 -29.67 -16.01
CA PHE A 52 -3.11 -29.58 -15.40
C PHE A 52 -4.07 -28.80 -16.28
N THR A 53 -5.24 -29.37 -16.56
CA THR A 53 -6.32 -28.67 -17.26
C THR A 53 -7.18 -27.92 -16.24
N SER A 54 -7.24 -26.60 -16.38
CA SER A 54 -8.09 -25.74 -15.58
C SER A 54 -9.57 -26.10 -15.72
N THR A 55 -10.39 -25.71 -14.75
CA THR A 55 -11.85 -25.83 -14.84
C THR A 55 -12.46 -25.03 -16.01
N ALA A 56 -11.70 -24.09 -16.58
CA ALA A 56 -12.04 -23.34 -17.78
C ALA A 56 -11.75 -24.10 -19.10
N GLY A 57 -11.20 -25.32 -19.03
CA GLY A 57 -10.87 -26.16 -20.18
C GLY A 57 -9.48 -25.92 -20.79
N GLU A 58 -8.70 -25.00 -20.22
CA GLU A 58 -7.38 -24.62 -20.73
C GLU A 58 -6.27 -25.36 -19.98
N VAL A 59 -5.27 -25.87 -20.70
CA VAL A 59 -4.09 -26.53 -20.11
C VAL A 59 -3.14 -25.48 -19.55
N ALA A 60 -2.81 -25.57 -18.26
CA ALA A 60 -1.91 -24.65 -17.58
C ALA A 60 -0.58 -24.55 -18.32
N SER A 61 -0.19 -23.33 -18.68
CA SER A 61 0.97 -23.06 -19.50
C SER A 61 1.44 -21.62 -19.31
N PHE A 62 2.76 -21.42 -19.27
CA PHE A 62 3.35 -20.08 -19.32
C PHE A 62 2.96 -19.32 -20.61
N GLY A 63 2.56 -20.04 -21.66
CA GLY A 63 2.05 -19.44 -22.89
C GLY A 63 0.84 -18.53 -22.68
N HIS A 64 0.03 -18.76 -21.63
CA HIS A 64 -1.14 -17.93 -21.32
C HIS A 64 -0.81 -16.44 -21.10
N LEU A 65 0.43 -16.14 -20.71
CA LEU A 65 0.90 -14.77 -20.51
C LEU A 65 0.89 -13.92 -21.79
N TRP A 66 0.94 -14.54 -22.97
CA TRP A 66 0.99 -13.84 -24.26
C TRP A 66 0.12 -14.45 -25.36
N SER A 67 -0.44 -15.65 -25.16
CA SER A 67 -1.23 -16.33 -26.19
C SER A 67 -2.61 -15.71 -26.42
N HIS A 68 -3.11 -14.92 -25.46
CA HIS A 68 -4.45 -14.33 -25.49
C HIS A 68 -4.41 -12.84 -25.82
N GLY A 69 -3.85 -12.47 -26.98
CA GLY A 69 -3.75 -11.08 -27.44
C GLY A 69 -2.38 -10.41 -27.20
N GLY A 70 -1.33 -11.20 -26.92
CA GLY A 70 0.01 -10.67 -26.66
C GLY A 70 0.17 -10.11 -25.23
N MET A 71 1.23 -9.33 -25.00
CA MET A 71 1.46 -8.68 -23.70
C MET A 71 0.56 -7.46 -23.46
N PHE A 72 -0.02 -6.89 -24.51
CA PHE A 72 -0.91 -5.72 -24.44
C PHE A 72 -2.27 -6.04 -25.07
N PRO A 73 -3.03 -7.01 -24.50
CA PRO A 73 -4.25 -7.51 -25.12
C PRO A 73 -5.37 -6.46 -25.21
N THR A 74 -5.35 -5.46 -24.33
CA THR A 74 -6.28 -4.32 -24.32
C THR A 74 -5.65 -3.05 -24.90
N GLY A 75 -4.53 -3.18 -25.61
CA GLY A 75 -3.75 -2.06 -26.15
C GLY A 75 -3.00 -1.27 -25.08
N PHE A 76 -2.38 -0.17 -25.51
CA PHE A 76 -1.57 0.68 -24.63
C PHE A 76 -2.44 1.39 -23.57
N THR A 77 -3.65 1.81 -23.92
CA THR A 77 -4.58 2.47 -22.99
C THR A 77 -4.99 1.56 -21.85
N GLY A 78 -5.31 0.29 -22.12
CA GLY A 78 -5.64 -0.67 -21.07
C GLY A 78 -4.47 -1.01 -20.14
N PHE A 79 -3.24 -1.03 -20.67
CA PHE A 79 -2.03 -1.11 -19.84
C PHE A 79 -1.88 0.12 -18.93
N LEU A 80 -2.13 1.32 -19.45
CA LEU A 80 -2.12 2.54 -18.65
C LEU A 80 -3.20 2.52 -17.56
N ALA A 81 -4.41 2.02 -17.84
CA ALA A 81 -5.47 1.89 -16.84
C ALA A 81 -5.08 0.99 -15.66
N GLY A 82 -4.29 -0.07 -15.90
CA GLY A 82 -3.78 -0.96 -14.86
C GLY A 82 -2.81 -0.30 -13.86
N PHE A 83 -2.16 0.82 -14.23
CA PHE A 83 -1.24 1.51 -13.32
C PHE A 83 -1.92 2.06 -12.08
N GLN A 84 -3.21 2.40 -12.13
CA GLN A 84 -3.93 2.94 -10.97
C GLN A 84 -3.85 1.99 -9.78
N ILE A 85 -4.23 0.72 -10.00
CA ILE A 85 -4.19 -0.31 -8.96
C ILE A 85 -2.74 -0.69 -8.63
N ALA A 86 -1.85 -0.72 -9.62
CA ALA A 86 -0.43 -1.02 -9.39
C ALA A 86 0.22 0.00 -8.45
N ILE A 87 -0.01 1.29 -8.67
CA ILE A 87 0.57 2.37 -7.84
C ILE A 87 -0.05 2.37 -6.45
N PHE A 88 -1.36 2.16 -6.35
CA PHE A 88 -2.02 1.99 -5.05
C PHE A 88 -1.35 0.89 -4.21
N ALA A 89 -0.95 -0.21 -4.85
CA ALA A 89 -0.31 -1.34 -4.16
C ALA A 89 1.10 -1.04 -3.60
N PHE A 90 1.68 0.13 -3.93
CA PHE A 90 2.95 0.63 -3.39
C PHE A 90 2.79 1.74 -2.34
N VAL A 91 1.56 2.18 -2.08
CA VAL A 91 1.28 3.08 -0.96
C VAL A 91 1.79 2.46 0.33
N GLY A 92 2.51 3.26 1.11
CA GLY A 92 3.10 2.82 2.37
C GLY A 92 4.62 2.64 2.33
N VAL A 93 5.25 2.71 1.15
CA VAL A 93 6.72 2.68 1.04
C VAL A 93 7.39 3.85 1.77
N GLU A 94 6.71 4.98 1.90
CA GLU A 94 7.18 6.15 2.64
C GLU A 94 7.28 5.93 4.16
N LEU A 95 6.59 4.92 4.72
CA LEU A 95 6.73 4.55 6.14
C LEU A 95 8.13 4.04 6.49
N VAL A 96 8.94 3.63 5.50
CA VAL A 96 10.35 3.33 5.71
C VAL A 96 11.09 4.56 6.26
N GLY A 97 10.69 5.77 5.85
CA GLY A 97 11.25 7.03 6.37
C GLY A 97 10.89 7.30 7.82
N THR A 98 9.64 7.05 8.24
CA THR A 98 9.21 7.27 9.63
C THR A 98 9.82 6.25 10.59
N THR A 99 9.98 5.01 10.14
CA THR A 99 10.63 3.95 10.93
C THR A 99 12.15 4.06 10.98
N ALA A 100 12.77 4.78 10.04
CA ALA A 100 14.22 5.03 10.07
C ALA A 100 14.68 5.70 11.37
N ALA A 101 13.86 6.60 11.94
CA ALA A 101 14.18 7.31 13.19
C ALA A 101 14.18 6.40 14.43
N GLU A 102 13.48 5.27 14.39
CA GLU A 102 13.38 4.29 15.49
C GLU A 102 14.24 3.04 15.24
N THR A 103 14.93 2.96 14.09
CA THR A 103 15.68 1.77 13.67
C THR A 103 17.07 1.76 14.33
N LYS A 104 17.42 0.64 14.96
CA LYS A 104 18.78 0.39 15.45
C LYS A 104 19.76 0.34 14.28
N ASP A 105 20.92 0.97 14.39
CA ASP A 105 21.96 1.01 13.34
C ASP A 105 21.41 1.41 11.96
N PRO A 106 20.80 2.61 11.82
CA PRO A 106 20.07 3.00 10.61
C PRO A 106 20.95 3.01 9.37
N GLU A 107 22.25 3.34 9.50
CA GLU A 107 23.22 3.34 8.39
C GLU A 107 23.41 1.96 7.75
N LYS A 108 23.17 0.88 8.49
CA LYS A 108 23.31 -0.51 8.00
C LYS A 108 21.96 -1.13 7.67
N ASN A 109 20.96 -0.91 8.51
CA ASN A 109 19.67 -1.59 8.40
C ASN A 109 18.73 -0.92 7.38
N LEU A 110 18.80 0.41 7.23
CA LEU A 110 17.97 1.13 6.27
C LEU A 110 18.33 0.77 4.81
N PRO A 111 19.61 0.77 4.38
CA PRO A 111 19.95 0.39 3.01
C PRO A 111 19.58 -1.06 2.70
N LYS A 112 19.75 -1.98 3.65
CA LYS A 112 19.35 -3.39 3.49
C LYS A 112 17.85 -3.53 3.31
N ALA A 113 17.05 -2.82 4.11
CA ALA A 113 15.60 -2.84 3.99
C ALA A 113 15.16 -2.29 2.63
N VAL A 114 15.64 -1.12 2.23
CA VAL A 114 15.29 -0.47 0.95
C VAL A 114 15.72 -1.33 -0.25
N ASN A 115 16.96 -1.82 -0.28
CA ASN A 115 17.45 -2.64 -1.38
C ASN A 115 16.76 -4.03 -1.46
N SER A 116 16.10 -4.47 -0.39
CA SER A 116 15.30 -5.69 -0.42
C SER A 116 13.92 -5.50 -1.06
N ILE A 117 13.43 -4.25 -1.17
CA ILE A 117 12.09 -3.95 -1.70
C ILE A 117 11.91 -4.49 -3.12
N PRO A 118 12.80 -4.23 -4.11
CA PRO A 118 12.60 -4.73 -5.47
C PRO A 118 12.51 -6.26 -5.56
N ILE A 119 13.35 -6.98 -4.81
CA ILE A 119 13.35 -8.45 -4.79
C ILE A 119 12.01 -8.96 -4.26
N ARG A 120 11.50 -8.35 -3.18
CA ARG A 120 10.20 -8.69 -2.59
C ARG A 120 9.06 -8.42 -3.59
N ILE A 121 9.13 -7.36 -4.38
CA ILE A 121 8.13 -7.05 -5.41
C ILE A 121 8.12 -8.13 -6.50
N ILE A 122 9.30 -8.50 -7.00
CA ILE A 122 9.42 -9.55 -8.03
C ILE A 122 8.81 -10.86 -7.52
N ILE A 123 9.14 -11.26 -6.29
CA ILE A 123 8.68 -12.54 -5.75
C ILE A 123 7.19 -12.49 -5.38
N PHE A 124 6.76 -11.50 -4.59
CA PHE A 124 5.40 -11.51 -4.04
C PHE A 124 4.33 -11.06 -5.02
N TYR A 125 4.67 -10.20 -5.99
CA TYR A 125 3.68 -9.61 -6.90
C TYR A 125 3.84 -10.23 -8.28
N VAL A 126 5.00 -10.06 -8.91
CA VAL A 126 5.19 -10.43 -10.31
C VAL A 126 5.14 -11.95 -10.48
N LEU A 127 5.91 -12.70 -9.69
CA LEU A 127 5.98 -14.15 -9.80
C LEU A 127 4.65 -14.82 -9.41
N ALA A 128 3.97 -14.32 -8.37
CA ALA A 128 2.66 -14.82 -7.99
C ALA A 128 1.63 -14.62 -9.12
N LEU A 129 1.59 -13.44 -9.74
CA LEU A 129 0.71 -13.15 -10.88
C LEU A 129 1.07 -13.99 -12.11
N VAL A 130 2.36 -14.17 -12.40
CA VAL A 130 2.84 -15.04 -13.48
C VAL A 130 2.29 -16.46 -13.30
N ILE A 131 2.39 -17.02 -12.10
CA ILE A 131 1.91 -18.37 -11.82
C ILE A 131 0.38 -18.44 -11.94
N VAL A 132 -0.35 -17.49 -11.35
CA VAL A 132 -1.82 -17.46 -11.44
C VAL A 132 -2.30 -17.36 -12.89
N MET A 133 -1.72 -16.46 -13.68
CA MET A 133 -2.08 -16.26 -15.09
C MET A 133 -1.64 -17.41 -15.99
N SER A 134 -0.59 -18.13 -15.61
CA SER A 134 -0.17 -19.35 -16.34
C SER A 134 -1.12 -20.51 -16.10
N VAL A 135 -1.75 -20.59 -14.92
CA VAL A 135 -2.79 -21.61 -14.63
C VAL A 135 -4.12 -21.26 -15.30
N THR A 136 -4.59 -20.02 -15.14
CA THR A 136 -5.85 -19.55 -15.73
C THR A 136 -5.58 -18.28 -16.55
N PRO A 137 -5.88 -18.26 -17.86
CA PRO A 137 -5.58 -17.11 -18.70
C PRO A 137 -6.41 -15.88 -18.28
N TRP A 138 -5.87 -14.69 -18.51
CA TRP A 138 -6.38 -13.42 -17.98
C TRP A 138 -7.85 -13.14 -18.36
N ASN A 139 -8.29 -13.59 -19.52
CA ASN A 139 -9.65 -13.43 -20.05
C ASN A 139 -10.68 -14.42 -19.44
N LYS A 140 -10.22 -15.38 -18.64
CA LYS A 140 -11.05 -16.38 -17.95
C LYS A 140 -11.02 -16.25 -16.43
N ILE A 141 -10.30 -15.26 -15.91
CA ILE A 141 -10.30 -14.97 -14.47
C ILE A 141 -11.63 -14.32 -14.10
N ASP A 142 -12.38 -14.99 -13.23
CA ASP A 142 -13.61 -14.45 -12.67
C ASP A 142 -13.28 -13.33 -11.66
N PRO A 143 -13.70 -12.08 -11.89
CA PRO A 143 -13.44 -10.97 -10.98
C PRO A 143 -14.17 -11.09 -9.63
N SER A 144 -15.19 -11.94 -9.53
CA SER A 144 -15.97 -12.15 -8.30
C SER A 144 -15.32 -13.14 -7.32
N ILE A 145 -14.34 -13.92 -7.78
CA ILE A 145 -13.64 -14.93 -6.98
C ILE A 145 -12.18 -14.53 -6.87
N SER A 146 -11.61 -14.64 -5.68
CA SER A 146 -10.17 -14.43 -5.48
C SER A 146 -9.38 -15.40 -6.38
N PRO A 147 -8.48 -14.92 -7.25
CA PRO A 147 -7.67 -15.78 -8.12
C PRO A 147 -6.81 -16.77 -7.32
N PHE A 148 -6.41 -16.38 -6.11
CA PHE A 148 -5.66 -17.22 -5.17
C PHE A 148 -6.52 -18.37 -4.64
N VAL A 149 -7.77 -18.07 -4.25
CA VAL A 149 -8.74 -19.11 -3.82
C VAL A 149 -9.02 -20.05 -4.97
N ASN A 150 -9.23 -19.51 -6.16
CA ASN A 150 -9.54 -20.27 -7.36
C ASN A 150 -8.41 -21.25 -7.70
N LEU A 151 -7.15 -20.80 -7.70
CA LEU A 151 -5.99 -21.66 -7.96
C LEU A 151 -5.93 -22.86 -6.98
N PHE A 152 -6.03 -22.60 -5.67
CA PHE A 152 -5.97 -23.67 -4.67
C PHE A 152 -7.19 -24.59 -4.70
N SER A 153 -8.36 -24.07 -5.01
CA SER A 153 -9.58 -24.86 -5.20
C SER A 153 -9.44 -25.82 -6.39
N GLN A 154 -8.90 -25.32 -7.52
CA GLN A 154 -8.59 -26.14 -8.69
C GLN A 154 -7.53 -27.22 -8.40
N ALA A 155 -6.58 -26.94 -7.51
CA ALA A 155 -5.60 -27.92 -7.03
C ALA A 155 -6.20 -28.98 -6.07
N GLY A 156 -7.50 -28.93 -5.77
CA GLY A 156 -8.19 -29.91 -4.92
C GLY A 156 -8.17 -29.60 -3.42
N ILE A 157 -7.75 -28.40 -3.01
CA ILE A 157 -7.72 -28.01 -1.60
C ILE A 157 -9.13 -27.56 -1.17
N ALA A 158 -9.86 -28.43 -0.48
CA ALA A 158 -11.23 -28.17 -0.03
C ALA A 158 -11.36 -26.91 0.86
N ALA A 159 -10.33 -26.61 1.67
CA ALA A 159 -10.30 -25.45 2.56
C ALA A 159 -9.69 -24.19 1.92
N ALA A 160 -9.49 -24.15 0.59
CA ALA A 160 -8.81 -23.06 -0.12
C ALA A 160 -9.39 -21.68 0.21
N ALA A 161 -10.73 -21.56 0.18
CA ALA A 161 -11.42 -20.32 0.48
C ALA A 161 -11.14 -19.82 1.90
N ILE A 162 -11.21 -20.71 2.89
CA ILE A 162 -11.00 -20.36 4.30
C ILE A 162 -9.55 -19.93 4.54
N ILE A 163 -8.59 -20.72 4.03
CA ILE A 163 -7.16 -20.44 4.19
C ILE A 163 -6.82 -19.09 3.56
N MET A 164 -7.23 -18.86 2.31
CA MET A 164 -6.89 -17.61 1.62
C MET A 164 -7.61 -16.40 2.19
N ASN A 165 -8.86 -16.53 2.64
CA ASN A 165 -9.53 -15.45 3.35
C ASN A 165 -8.80 -15.08 4.65
N PHE A 166 -8.26 -16.06 5.38
CA PHE A 166 -7.41 -15.81 6.55
C PHE A 166 -6.11 -15.09 6.17
N VAL A 167 -5.42 -15.54 5.11
CA VAL A 167 -4.20 -14.89 4.60
C VAL A 167 -4.48 -13.44 4.19
N VAL A 168 -5.54 -13.19 3.43
CA VAL A 168 -5.93 -11.83 2.99
C VAL A 168 -6.29 -10.96 4.19
N LEU A 169 -7.07 -11.48 5.14
CA LEU A 169 -7.42 -10.74 6.36
C LEU A 169 -6.16 -10.37 7.16
N SER A 170 -5.21 -11.31 7.34
CA SER A 170 -3.94 -11.03 8.01
C SER A 170 -3.11 -9.97 7.30
N SER A 171 -3.16 -9.94 5.97
CA SER A 171 -2.47 -8.96 5.13
C SER A 171 -3.05 -7.57 5.32
N VAL A 172 -4.38 -7.45 5.28
CA VAL A 172 -5.10 -6.20 5.50
C VAL A 172 -4.89 -5.69 6.93
N MET A 173 -4.96 -6.57 7.93
CA MET A 173 -4.71 -6.21 9.33
C MET A 173 -3.29 -5.67 9.56
N SER A 174 -2.27 -6.27 8.94
CA SER A 174 -0.88 -5.76 8.98
C SER A 174 -0.73 -4.38 8.33
N SER A 175 -1.38 -4.17 7.17
CA SER A 175 -1.39 -2.85 6.53
C SER A 175 -2.07 -1.80 7.40
N MET A 176 -3.20 -2.14 8.02
CA MET A 176 -3.93 -1.24 8.93
C MET A 176 -3.12 -0.92 10.18
N ASN A 177 -2.46 -1.92 10.77
CA ASN A 177 -1.60 -1.77 11.93
C ASN A 177 -0.46 -0.78 11.65
N SER A 178 0.25 -0.96 10.54
CA SER A 178 1.31 -0.04 10.11
C SER A 178 0.79 1.37 9.82
N GLY A 179 -0.37 1.49 9.17
CA GLY A 179 -1.01 2.77 8.88
C GLY A 179 -1.33 3.56 10.16
N VAL A 180 -2.05 2.93 11.10
CA VAL A 180 -2.45 3.54 12.38
C VAL A 180 -1.24 3.91 13.25
N PHE A 181 -0.23 3.04 13.27
CA PHE A 181 1.03 3.27 13.97
C PHE A 181 1.77 4.52 13.43
N SER A 182 1.79 4.68 12.11
CA SER A 182 2.48 5.79 11.45
C SER A 182 1.71 7.10 11.58
N THR A 183 0.39 7.11 11.34
CA THR A 183 -0.42 8.34 11.43
C THR A 183 -0.45 8.90 12.85
N SER A 184 -0.54 8.04 13.86
CA SER A 184 -0.50 8.48 15.27
C SER A 184 0.82 9.15 15.65
N ARG A 185 1.96 8.64 15.14
CA ARG A 185 3.29 9.24 15.34
C ARG A 185 3.48 10.55 14.57
N MET A 186 3.02 10.60 13.32
CA MET A 186 3.09 11.84 12.53
C MET A 186 2.28 12.96 13.20
N LEU A 187 1.07 12.68 13.67
CA LEU A 187 0.24 13.63 14.43
C LEU A 187 0.88 14.03 15.76
N PHE A 188 1.47 13.08 16.49
CA PHE A 188 2.22 13.38 17.70
C PHE A 188 3.41 14.31 17.42
N GLY A 189 4.20 14.04 16.38
CA GLY A 189 5.33 14.88 15.96
C GLY A 189 4.90 16.30 15.59
N LEU A 190 3.84 16.43 14.80
CA LEU A 190 3.24 17.73 14.46
C LEU A 190 2.80 18.50 15.72
N SER A 191 2.17 17.83 16.68
CA SER A 191 1.76 18.46 17.93
C SER A 191 2.96 18.95 18.76
N ARG A 192 4.06 18.18 18.79
CA ARG A 192 5.30 18.60 19.46
C ARG A 192 5.97 19.80 18.81
N GLU A 193 5.76 20.02 17.52
CA GLU A 193 6.21 21.22 16.81
C GLU A 193 5.18 22.37 16.82
N ASN A 194 4.10 22.28 17.62
CA ASN A 194 2.98 23.25 17.66
C ASN A 194 2.25 23.42 16.31
N GLN A 195 2.26 22.37 15.48
CA GLN A 195 1.58 22.32 14.18
C GLN A 195 0.31 21.45 14.20
N ALA A 196 -0.06 20.92 15.37
CA ALA A 196 -1.31 20.21 15.62
C ALA A 196 -1.78 20.45 17.07
N PRO A 197 -3.07 20.23 17.41
CA PRO A 197 -3.58 20.44 18.77
C PRO A 197 -2.76 19.74 19.85
N ASP A 198 -2.43 20.45 20.93
CA ASP A 198 -1.59 19.97 22.04
C ASP A 198 -2.10 18.66 22.68
N ALA A 199 -3.41 18.42 22.60
CA ALA A 199 -4.02 17.18 23.08
C ALA A 199 -3.49 15.94 22.34
N LEU A 200 -3.14 16.04 21.06
CA LEU A 200 -2.61 14.93 20.25
C LEU A 200 -1.15 14.60 20.60
N GLY A 201 -0.43 15.55 21.21
CA GLY A 201 0.94 15.39 21.70
C GLY A 201 1.06 14.74 23.08
N LYS A 202 -0.05 14.32 23.71
CA LYS A 202 -0.03 13.69 25.05
C LYS A 202 0.22 12.19 24.95
N LEU A 203 1.21 11.71 25.71
CA LEU A 203 1.50 10.29 25.86
C LEU A 203 0.71 9.69 27.03
N ASN A 204 0.32 8.42 26.89
CA ASN A 204 -0.23 7.64 28.00
C ASN A 204 0.90 7.06 28.90
N LYS A 205 0.53 6.33 29.96
CA LYS A 205 1.48 5.67 30.89
C LYS A 205 2.42 4.66 30.22
N ARG A 206 2.15 4.25 28.97
CA ARG A 206 2.90 3.27 28.20
C ARG A 206 3.68 3.92 27.04
N ALA A 207 3.85 5.24 27.08
CA ALA A 207 4.53 6.03 26.05
C ALA A 207 3.92 5.95 24.63
N VAL A 208 2.61 5.73 24.54
CA VAL A 208 1.86 5.73 23.28
C VAL A 208 1.05 7.02 23.14
N PRO A 209 1.04 7.70 21.97
CA PRO A 209 0.21 8.88 21.72
C PRO A 209 -1.27 8.50 21.54
N ALA A 210 -1.94 8.19 22.65
CA ALA A 210 -3.28 7.61 22.66
C ALA A 210 -4.33 8.50 21.98
N ASN A 211 -4.26 9.82 22.16
CA ASN A 211 -5.23 10.74 21.56
C ASN A 211 -5.10 10.79 20.02
N ALA A 212 -3.86 10.79 19.51
CA ALA A 212 -3.60 10.71 18.06
C ALA A 212 -4.03 9.36 17.47
N LEU A 213 -3.90 8.29 18.25
CA LEU A 213 -4.36 6.96 17.91
C LEU A 213 -5.90 6.88 17.83
N TYR A 214 -6.61 7.42 18.83
CA TYR A 214 -8.09 7.50 18.79
C TYR A 214 -8.58 8.32 17.61
N PHE A 215 -7.94 9.47 17.33
CA PHE A 215 -8.27 10.28 16.16
C PHE A 215 -8.12 9.48 14.85
N SER A 216 -6.98 8.79 14.68
CA SER A 216 -6.75 7.93 13.51
C SER A 216 -7.80 6.81 13.40
N THR A 217 -8.22 6.25 14.54
CA THR A 217 -9.25 5.20 14.61
C THR A 217 -10.62 5.71 14.16
N VAL A 218 -11.00 6.91 14.59
CA VAL A 218 -12.24 7.55 14.14
C VAL A 218 -12.23 7.78 12.63
N CYS A 219 -11.12 8.26 12.06
CA CYS A 219 -10.97 8.40 10.62
C CYS A 219 -11.14 7.06 9.88
N LEU A 220 -10.58 5.97 10.40
CA LEU A 220 -10.77 4.63 9.83
C LEU A 220 -12.22 4.14 9.92
N LEU A 221 -12.90 4.39 11.04
CA LEU A 221 -14.31 4.03 11.21
C LEU A 221 -15.21 4.82 10.26
N LEU A 222 -14.93 6.11 10.04
CA LEU A 222 -15.61 6.93 9.04
C LEU A 222 -15.36 6.40 7.62
N GLY A 223 -14.13 5.98 7.32
CA GLY A 223 -13.80 5.31 6.06
C GLY A 223 -14.54 3.99 5.87
N ALA A 224 -14.65 3.17 6.93
CA ALA A 224 -15.43 1.94 6.90
C ALA A 224 -16.95 2.20 6.74
N ALA A 225 -17.44 3.33 7.26
CA ALA A 225 -18.82 3.75 7.11
C ALA A 225 -19.17 4.15 5.67
N LEU A 226 -18.18 4.50 4.83
CA LEU A 226 -18.38 4.77 3.40
C LEU A 226 -19.10 3.63 2.67
N GLN A 227 -18.85 2.38 3.11
CA GLN A 227 -19.49 1.18 2.57
C GLN A 227 -21.02 1.15 2.78
N TYR A 228 -21.57 1.91 3.74
CA TYR A 228 -23.02 2.04 3.90
C TYR A 228 -23.62 3.04 2.90
N PHE A 229 -22.86 4.05 2.52
CA PHE A 229 -23.33 5.09 1.59
C PHE A 229 -23.14 4.71 0.12
N VAL A 230 -22.19 3.81 -0.17
CA VAL A 230 -21.92 3.30 -1.52
C VAL A 230 -22.24 1.80 -1.57
N PRO A 231 -23.43 1.40 -2.08
CA PRO A 231 -23.86 0.00 -2.06
C PRO A 231 -22.96 -0.93 -2.90
N ASN A 232 -22.33 -0.38 -3.95
CA ASN A 232 -21.41 -1.12 -4.79
C ASN A 232 -20.00 -1.11 -4.19
N THR A 233 -19.58 -2.25 -3.63
CA THR A 233 -18.27 -2.45 -3.01
C THR A 233 -17.10 -2.20 -3.97
N VAL A 234 -17.23 -2.59 -5.24
CA VAL A 234 -16.17 -2.37 -6.24
C VAL A 234 -16.02 -0.88 -6.52
N LEU A 235 -17.14 -0.15 -6.63
CA LEU A 235 -17.11 1.29 -6.79
C LEU A 235 -16.54 1.99 -5.55
N ALA A 236 -16.98 1.58 -4.35
CA ALA A 236 -16.46 2.13 -3.10
C ALA A 236 -14.95 1.93 -2.96
N PHE A 237 -14.47 0.73 -3.29
CA PHE A 237 -13.05 0.39 -3.31
C PHE A 237 -12.30 1.21 -4.36
N THR A 238 -12.82 1.31 -5.58
CA THR A 238 -12.18 2.07 -6.67
C THR A 238 -12.07 3.55 -6.32
N LEU A 239 -13.12 4.15 -5.77
CA LEU A 239 -13.10 5.55 -5.33
C LEU A 239 -12.10 5.77 -4.19
N ALA A 240 -12.12 4.91 -3.17
CA ALA A 240 -11.22 5.02 -2.02
C ALA A 240 -9.75 4.84 -2.40
N THR A 241 -9.44 3.82 -3.21
CA THR A 241 -8.08 3.54 -3.67
C THR A 241 -7.56 4.60 -4.62
N THR A 242 -8.41 5.13 -5.52
CA THR A 242 -8.02 6.23 -6.41
C THR A 242 -7.75 7.51 -5.64
N LEU A 243 -8.64 7.91 -4.72
CA LEU A 243 -8.43 9.09 -3.88
C LEU A 243 -7.15 8.94 -3.06
N SER A 244 -6.94 7.78 -2.43
CA SER A 244 -5.71 7.48 -1.70
C SER A 244 -4.47 7.65 -2.59
N THR A 245 -4.49 7.04 -3.78
CA THR A 245 -3.38 7.11 -4.75
C THR A 245 -3.02 8.55 -5.11
N ILE A 246 -4.03 9.39 -5.39
CA ILE A 246 -3.81 10.81 -5.70
C ILE A 246 -3.12 11.53 -4.53
N LEU A 247 -3.61 11.32 -3.31
CA LEU A 247 -3.04 11.95 -2.11
C LEU A 247 -1.60 11.50 -1.86
N PHE A 248 -1.32 10.21 -2.01
CA PHE A 248 0.04 9.68 -1.84
C PHE A 248 1.00 10.12 -2.94
N ILE A 249 0.53 10.28 -4.18
CA ILE A 249 1.33 10.90 -5.24
C ILE A 249 1.75 12.32 -4.81
N CYS A 250 0.84 13.12 -4.26
CA CYS A 250 1.20 14.45 -3.75
C CYS A 250 2.22 14.38 -2.61
N VAL A 251 2.09 13.42 -1.68
CA VAL A 251 3.08 13.19 -0.62
C VAL A 251 4.45 12.85 -1.21
N TRP A 252 4.52 11.93 -2.17
CA TRP A 252 5.76 11.54 -2.81
C TRP A 252 6.38 12.67 -3.64
N LEU A 253 5.57 13.49 -4.31
CA LEU A 253 6.04 14.71 -4.98
C LEU A 253 6.64 15.70 -3.97
N MET A 254 6.03 15.90 -2.80
CA MET A 254 6.60 16.72 -1.72
C MET A 254 7.90 16.15 -1.17
N ILE A 255 8.02 14.83 -1.03
CA ILE A 255 9.26 14.17 -0.61
C ILE A 255 10.37 14.41 -1.64
N ILE A 256 10.07 14.24 -2.94
CA ILE A 256 11.05 14.48 -4.01
C ILE A 256 11.44 15.95 -4.05
N TRP A 257 10.48 16.86 -3.94
CA TRP A 257 10.76 18.29 -3.89
C TRP A 257 11.68 18.65 -2.72
N SER A 258 11.38 18.11 -1.53
CA SER A 258 12.21 18.27 -0.34
C SER A 258 13.63 17.73 -0.55
N TYR A 259 13.78 16.61 -1.24
CA TYR A 259 15.09 16.06 -1.61
C TYR A 259 15.84 16.97 -2.60
N VAL A 260 15.17 17.53 -3.61
CA VAL A 260 15.77 18.49 -4.56
C VAL A 260 16.25 19.75 -3.84
N VAL A 261 15.46 20.28 -2.91
CA VAL A 261 15.84 21.43 -2.07
C VAL A 261 17.03 21.05 -1.17
N TYR A 262 17.01 19.89 -0.52
CA TYR A 262 18.11 19.38 0.30
C TYR A 262 19.41 19.27 -0.51
N TYR A 263 19.33 18.71 -1.72
CA TYR A 263 20.47 18.58 -2.63
C TYR A 263 21.09 19.94 -2.98
N ARG A 264 20.28 20.98 -3.19
CA ARG A 264 20.74 22.32 -3.56
C ARG A 264 21.23 23.17 -2.38
N THR A 265 20.60 23.01 -1.22
CA THR A 265 20.85 23.87 -0.05
C THR A 265 21.90 23.31 0.92
N ARG A 266 22.13 22.00 0.92
CA ARG A 266 23.06 21.31 1.83
C ARG A 266 23.96 20.29 1.10
N PRO A 267 24.69 20.71 0.05
CA PRO A 267 25.52 19.82 -0.75
C PRO A 267 26.60 19.10 0.08
N GLU A 268 27.13 19.73 1.12
CA GLU A 268 28.14 19.14 2.01
C GLU A 268 27.60 17.96 2.82
N LEU A 269 26.34 18.01 3.27
CA LEU A 269 25.71 16.90 3.98
C LEU A 269 25.34 15.78 3.01
N HIS A 270 24.88 16.12 1.81
CA HIS A 270 24.61 15.14 0.76
C HIS A 270 25.88 14.38 0.36
N ALA A 271 27.00 15.09 0.23
CA ALA A 271 28.29 14.50 -0.08
C ALA A 271 28.73 13.46 0.97
N LYS A 272 28.46 13.74 2.26
CA LYS A 272 28.74 12.85 3.40
C LYS A 272 27.78 11.67 3.54
N SER A 273 26.63 11.68 2.86
CA SER A 273 25.66 10.58 2.95
C SER A 273 26.25 9.26 2.43
N THR A 274 26.10 8.20 3.21
CA THR A 274 26.53 6.83 2.86
C THR A 274 25.56 6.13 1.92
N PHE A 275 24.29 6.53 1.92
CA PHE A 275 23.24 6.00 1.05
C PHE A 275 22.65 7.12 0.19
N LYS A 276 23.08 7.17 -1.09
CA LYS A 276 22.70 8.21 -2.04
C LYS A 276 21.69 7.68 -3.06
N LEU A 277 20.80 8.56 -3.54
CA LEU A 277 19.89 8.24 -4.62
C LEU A 277 20.66 7.95 -5.91
N PRO A 278 20.58 6.74 -6.49
CA PRO A 278 21.20 6.44 -7.77
C PRO A 278 20.65 7.38 -8.86
N GLY A 279 21.52 7.99 -9.66
CA GLY A 279 21.14 8.95 -10.70
C GLY A 279 20.80 10.37 -10.21
N GLY A 280 20.82 10.62 -8.89
CA GLY A 280 20.68 11.97 -8.32
C GLY A 280 19.42 12.72 -8.80
N LEU A 281 19.59 13.97 -9.22
CA LEU A 281 18.48 14.83 -9.68
C LEU A 281 17.79 14.33 -10.95
N PHE A 282 18.48 13.55 -11.80
CA PHE A 282 17.88 12.98 -13.00
C PHE A 282 16.76 11.99 -12.63
N THR A 283 17.02 11.11 -11.66
CA THR A 283 16.02 10.19 -11.13
C THR A 283 14.83 10.93 -10.54
N CYS A 284 15.05 12.04 -9.84
CA CYS A 284 13.95 12.88 -9.34
C CYS A 284 13.07 13.40 -10.48
N ALA A 285 13.66 13.89 -11.57
CA ALA A 285 12.91 14.38 -12.73
C ALA A 285 12.09 13.26 -13.39
N VAL A 286 12.68 12.07 -13.58
CA VAL A 286 11.99 10.90 -14.12
C VAL A 286 10.78 10.51 -13.27
N VAL A 287 10.93 10.47 -11.94
CA VAL A 287 9.84 10.11 -11.03
C VAL A 287 8.74 11.18 -11.01
N VAL A 288 9.09 12.46 -11.06
CA VAL A 288 8.10 13.56 -11.17
C VAL A 288 7.30 13.45 -12.45
N VAL A 289 7.96 13.23 -13.61
CA VAL A 289 7.28 13.03 -14.89
C VAL A 289 6.37 11.81 -14.84
N PHE A 290 6.83 10.71 -14.25
CA PHE A 290 6.02 9.50 -14.05
C PHE A 290 4.76 9.79 -13.24
N PHE A 291 4.87 10.48 -12.09
CA PHE A 291 3.71 10.80 -11.26
C PHE A 291 2.74 11.79 -11.92
N ILE A 292 3.23 12.79 -12.64
CA ILE A 292 2.38 13.70 -13.43
C ILE A 292 1.66 12.92 -14.54
N GLY A 293 2.37 12.03 -15.24
CA GLY A 293 1.81 11.14 -16.25
C GLY A 293 0.71 10.25 -15.67
N THR A 294 0.94 9.65 -14.50
CA THR A 294 -0.07 8.87 -13.77
C THR A 294 -1.32 9.69 -13.46
N ILE A 295 -1.19 10.91 -12.93
CA ILE A 295 -2.36 11.78 -12.67
C ILE A 295 -3.12 12.05 -13.98
N GLY A 296 -2.39 12.27 -15.09
CA GLY A 296 -2.98 12.40 -16.42
C GLY A 296 -3.79 11.17 -16.83
N ILE A 297 -3.25 9.96 -16.63
CA ILE A 297 -3.92 8.70 -16.92
C ILE A 297 -5.17 8.51 -16.05
N LEU A 298 -5.07 8.81 -14.75
CA LEU A 298 -6.21 8.76 -13.83
C LEU A 298 -7.33 9.74 -14.21
N ALA A 299 -7.02 10.80 -14.96
CA ALA A 299 -8.02 11.71 -15.48
C ALA A 299 -8.74 11.16 -16.72
N LEU A 300 -8.15 10.21 -17.45
CA LEU A 300 -8.71 9.67 -18.69
C LEU A 300 -9.82 8.64 -18.43
N GLU A 301 -9.68 7.80 -17.41
CA GLU A 301 -10.68 6.77 -17.07
C GLU A 301 -11.85 7.36 -16.27
N GLU A 302 -13.09 7.00 -16.59
CA GLU A 302 -14.30 7.63 -16.01
C GLU A 302 -14.41 7.41 -14.50
N ASP A 303 -14.11 6.20 -14.03
CA ASP A 303 -14.25 5.85 -12.62
C ASP A 303 -13.18 6.51 -11.74
N THR A 304 -11.95 6.63 -12.26
CA THR A 304 -10.87 7.31 -11.55
C THR A 304 -11.02 8.83 -11.63
N ARG A 305 -11.55 9.36 -12.74
CA ARG A 305 -11.83 10.79 -12.93
C ARG A 305 -12.82 11.30 -11.88
N LYS A 306 -13.85 10.53 -11.52
CA LYS A 306 -14.79 10.89 -10.44
C LYS A 306 -14.06 11.14 -9.12
N ALA A 307 -13.13 10.26 -8.74
CA ALA A 307 -12.33 10.45 -7.53
C ALA A 307 -11.38 11.65 -7.65
N LEU A 308 -10.79 11.87 -8.84
CA LEU A 308 -9.95 13.03 -9.10
C LEU A 308 -10.71 14.35 -8.96
N MET A 309 -11.95 14.43 -9.43
CA MET A 309 -12.81 15.61 -9.28
C MET A 309 -13.17 15.93 -7.83
N VAL A 310 -13.23 14.92 -6.96
CA VAL A 310 -13.50 15.07 -5.52
C VAL A 310 -12.25 15.46 -4.74
N SER A 311 -11.05 15.13 -5.25
CA SER A 311 -9.78 15.39 -4.57
C SER A 311 -9.54 16.85 -4.14
N PRO A 312 -9.96 17.91 -4.88
CA PRO A 312 -9.82 19.30 -4.44
C PRO A 312 -10.55 19.60 -3.13
N ILE A 313 -11.68 18.93 -2.84
CA ILE A 313 -12.40 19.09 -1.58
C ILE A 313 -11.51 18.71 -0.41
N TRP A 314 -10.75 17.61 -0.56
CA TRP A 314 -9.79 17.20 0.46
C TRP A 314 -8.65 18.21 0.63
N PHE A 315 -8.12 18.76 -0.46
CA PHE A 315 -7.11 19.81 -0.38
C PHE A 315 -7.63 21.08 0.30
N ILE A 316 -8.89 21.47 0.06
CA ILE A 316 -9.53 22.59 0.76
C ILE A 316 -9.59 22.30 2.27
N ILE A 317 -10.00 21.09 2.67
CA ILE A 317 -10.00 20.67 4.09
C ILE A 317 -8.59 20.76 4.68
N LEU A 318 -7.57 20.29 3.96
CA LEU A 318 -6.17 20.37 4.40
C LEU A 318 -5.67 21.82 4.52
N ILE A 319 -6.06 22.70 3.59
CA ILE A 319 -5.69 24.13 3.62
C ILE A 319 -6.35 24.82 4.82
N ILE A 320 -7.63 24.56 5.06
CA ILE A 320 -8.34 25.08 6.25
C ILE A 320 -7.67 24.56 7.53
N GLY A 321 -7.34 23.27 7.57
CA GLY A 321 -6.61 22.67 8.69
C GLY A 321 -5.22 23.29 8.89
N TYR A 322 -4.49 23.53 7.80
CA TYR A 322 -3.19 24.19 7.83
C TYR A 322 -3.33 25.59 8.43
N PHE A 323 -4.18 26.46 7.89
CA PHE A 323 -4.32 27.82 8.44
C PHE A 323 -4.96 27.86 9.83
N GLY A 324 -5.78 26.88 10.19
CA GLY A 324 -6.42 26.79 11.50
C GLY A 324 -5.48 26.33 12.62
N PHE A 325 -4.53 25.43 12.33
CA PHE A 325 -3.65 24.83 13.34
C PHE A 325 -2.17 25.21 13.21
N TYR A 326 -1.74 25.75 12.07
CA TYR A 326 -0.35 26.15 11.86
C TYR A 326 -0.01 27.38 12.69
N LYS A 327 0.91 27.19 13.65
CA LYS A 327 1.60 28.30 14.31
C LYS A 327 2.98 28.45 13.69
N PRO A 328 3.38 29.66 13.24
CA PRO A 328 4.72 29.87 12.70
C PRO A 328 5.75 29.48 13.75
N ARG A 329 6.71 28.65 13.35
CA ARG A 329 7.81 28.18 14.20
C ARG A 329 8.63 29.41 14.61
N ASN A 330 8.52 29.84 15.86
CA ASN A 330 9.44 30.84 16.42
C ASN A 330 10.85 30.25 16.29
N LYS A 331 11.69 30.89 15.47
CA LYS A 331 13.08 30.53 15.28
C LYS A 331 13.89 30.83 16.54
#